data_AF-A0A0P7UFT0-F1
#
_entry.id   AF-A0A0P7UFT0-F1
#
_cell.length_a   1.000
_cell.length_b   1.000
_cell.length_c   1.000
_cell.angle_alpha   90.00
_cell.angle_beta   90.00
_cell.angle_gamma   90.00
#
_symmetry.space_group_name_H-M   'P 1'
#
loop_
_entity.id
_entity.type
_entity.pdbx_description
1 polymer ?
#
loop_
_entity_poly.entity_id
_entity_poly.type
_entity_poly.pdbx_seq_one_letter_code
_entity_poly.pdbx_strand_id
1 'polypeptide(L)'
;MEGRCESALHRRSAGRRGSGLLLQAPVGESEEAILRESLARLTSVTKAITANIRNINESLDRILLDKADVRELETILMQISGKKEEE
;
A
#
# COMPACT_ATOMS: atom_id res chain seq x y z
N MET A 1 34.56 47.46 -0.38
CA MET A 1 33.09 47.64 -0.28
C MET A 1 32.48 46.54 -1.12
N GLU A 2 32.25 45.34 -0.58
CA GLU A 2 31.12 44.98 0.32
C GLU A 2 29.78 45.40 -0.32
N GLY A 3 28.79 44.53 -0.55
CA GLY A 3 28.51 43.27 0.10
C GLY A 3 27.79 42.25 -0.79
N ARG A 4 28.01 40.99 -0.41
CA ARG A 4 27.32 39.79 -0.86
C ARG A 4 25.93 39.73 -0.22
N CYS A 5 24.96 39.20 -0.94
CA CYS A 5 23.82 38.49 -0.34
C CYS A 5 23.46 37.30 -1.24
N GLU A 6 24.29 36.26 -1.14
CA GLU A 6 23.88 34.89 -1.43
C GLU A 6 22.85 34.47 -0.38
N SER A 7 21.74 33.89 -0.80
CA SER A 7 20.90 33.06 0.07
C SER A 7 20.11 32.07 -0.78
N ALA A 8 20.86 31.14 -1.38
CA ALA A 8 20.35 29.83 -1.75
C ALA A 8 19.99 29.06 -0.47
N LEU A 9 18.81 29.36 0.10
CA LEU A 9 18.30 28.62 1.24
C LEU A 9 17.68 27.31 0.79
N HIS A 10 18.46 26.25 1.00
CA HIS A 10 17.98 24.91 1.26
C HIS A 10 16.72 24.94 2.14
N ARG A 11 15.58 24.52 1.60
CA ARG A 11 14.54 23.86 2.39
C ARG A 11 14.28 22.48 1.81
N ARG A 12 15.19 21.55 2.16
CA ARG A 12 14.79 20.16 2.33
C ARG A 12 14.34 19.99 3.78
N SER A 13 13.04 19.90 3.96
CA SER A 13 12.36 19.26 5.08
C SER A 13 11.02 18.80 4.51
N ALA A 14 10.94 17.61 3.92
CA ALA A 14 10.67 16.36 4.63
C ALA A 14 9.58 16.55 5.70
N GLY A 15 8.41 15.94 5.47
CA GLY A 15 7.49 15.63 6.57
C GLY A 15 6.16 16.36 6.59
N ARG A 16 5.41 16.39 5.50
CA ARG A 16 3.94 16.36 5.63
C ARG A 16 3.33 15.62 4.44
N ARG A 17 3.19 14.31 4.59
CA ARG A 17 2.29 13.49 3.76
C ARG A 17 0.87 13.86 4.18
N GLY A 18 0.47 15.10 3.92
CA GLY A 18 -0.94 15.47 3.97
C GLY A 18 -1.63 14.57 2.96
N SER A 19 -2.70 13.90 3.39
CA SER A 19 -3.61 13.23 2.47
C SER A 19 -3.97 14.22 1.37
N GLY A 20 -3.39 14.03 0.17
CA GLY A 20 -3.56 14.91 -0.99
C GLY A 20 -4.98 14.85 -1.59
N LEU A 21 -5.94 14.38 -0.79
CA LEU A 21 -7.34 14.30 -1.14
C LEU A 21 -7.99 15.68 -1.16
N LEU A 22 -7.47 16.62 -0.36
CA LEU A 22 -7.88 18.03 -0.37
C LEU A 22 -6.63 18.88 -0.66
N LEU A 23 -6.28 19.00 -1.94
CA LEU A 23 -5.38 20.07 -2.35
C LEU A 23 -6.06 21.41 -2.03
N GLN A 24 -5.30 22.37 -1.52
CA GLN A 24 -5.81 23.73 -1.34
C GLN A 24 -6.37 24.21 -2.67
N ALA A 25 -7.64 24.62 -2.67
CA ALA A 25 -8.33 25.13 -3.83
C ALA A 25 -7.53 26.27 -4.48
N PRO A 26 -7.37 26.28 -5.82
CA PRO A 26 -6.84 27.43 -6.52
C PRO A 26 -7.72 28.65 -6.23
N VAL A 27 -7.11 29.79 -5.92
CA VAL A 27 -7.83 31.04 -5.68
C VAL A 27 -8.55 31.44 -6.96
N GLY A 28 -9.88 31.37 -6.97
CA GLY A 28 -10.72 31.76 -8.11
C GLY A 28 -11.55 30.64 -8.76
N GLU A 29 -11.46 29.39 -8.30
CA GLU A 29 -12.34 28.31 -8.78
C GLU A 29 -13.66 28.24 -8.00
N SER A 30 -14.74 27.80 -8.66
CA SER A 30 -16.02 27.58 -8.00
C SER A 30 -15.95 26.39 -7.06
N GLU A 31 -16.59 26.48 -5.89
CA GLU A 31 -16.65 25.38 -4.91
C GLU A 31 -17.19 24.07 -5.53
N GLU A 32 -18.10 24.19 -6.50
CA GLU A 32 -18.61 23.05 -7.26
C GLU A 32 -17.53 22.32 -8.07
N ALA A 33 -16.60 23.06 -8.70
CA ALA A 33 -15.50 22.47 -9.47
C ALA A 33 -14.56 21.67 -8.55
N ILE A 34 -14.21 22.24 -7.39
CA ILE A 34 -13.36 21.61 -6.38
C ILE A 34 -14.01 20.34 -5.81
N LEU A 35 -15.32 20.38 -5.54
CA LEU A 35 -16.06 19.21 -5.06
C LEU A 35 -16.13 18.10 -6.12
N ARG A 36 -16.36 18.45 -7.40
CA ARG A 36 -16.35 17.47 -8.50
C ARG A 36 -14.98 16.82 -8.66
N GLU A 37 -13.91 17.61 -8.60
CA GLU A 37 -12.54 17.08 -8.67
C GLU A 37 -12.21 16.17 -7.48
N SER A 38 -12.56 16.61 -6.27
CA SER A 38 -12.33 15.82 -5.04
C SER A 38 -13.10 14.51 -5.07
N LEU A 39 -14.35 14.51 -5.57
CA LEU A 39 -15.16 13.31 -5.74
C LEU A 39 -14.57 12.37 -6.79
N ALA A 40 -14.05 12.89 -7.90
CA ALA A 40 -13.39 12.10 -8.93
C ALA A 40 -12.11 11.43 -8.39
N ARG A 41 -11.30 12.17 -7.64
CA ARG A 41 -10.10 11.65 -6.94
C ARG A 41 -10.47 10.57 -5.93
N LEU A 42 -11.47 10.83 -5.08
CA LEU A 42 -11.95 9.85 -4.10
C LEU A 42 -12.42 8.57 -4.78
N THR A 43 -13.23 8.70 -5.84
CA THR A 43 -13.70 7.55 -6.63
C THR A 43 -12.54 6.74 -7.21
N SER A 44 -11.51 7.40 -7.73
CA SER A 44 -10.32 6.74 -8.25
C SER A 44 -9.55 5.99 -7.15
N VAL A 45 -9.37 6.62 -5.99
CA VAL A 45 -8.72 6.01 -4.83
C VAL A 45 -9.51 4.80 -4.34
N THR A 46 -10.83 4.89 -4.24
CA THR A 46 -11.68 3.76 -3.87
C THR A 46 -11.54 2.59 -4.84
N LYS A 47 -11.55 2.85 -6.15
CA LYS A 47 -11.32 1.80 -7.16
C LYS A 47 -9.96 1.11 -7.00
N ALA A 48 -8.90 1.89 -6.75
CA ALA A 48 -7.57 1.34 -6.52
C ALA A 48 -7.51 0.49 -5.24
N ILE A 49 -8.13 0.94 -4.15
CA ILE A 49 -8.23 0.18 -2.90
C ILE A 49 -8.99 -1.13 -3.13
N THR A 50 -10.11 -1.10 -3.84
CA THR A 50 -10.89 -2.32 -4.16
C THR A 50 -10.06 -3.32 -4.96
N ALA A 51 -9.30 -2.86 -5.96
CA ALA A 51 -8.41 -3.73 -6.73
C ALA A 51 -7.31 -4.35 -5.86
N ASN A 52 -6.71 -3.56 -4.97
CA ASN A 52 -5.68 -4.04 -4.05
C ASN A 52 -6.23 -5.10 -3.08
N ILE A 53 -7.42 -4.88 -2.51
CA ILE A 53 -8.08 -5.86 -1.63
C ILE A 53 -8.32 -7.18 -2.38
N ARG A 54 -8.77 -7.10 -3.64
CA ARG A 54 -8.97 -8.29 -4.47
C ARG A 54 -7.66 -9.06 -4.68
N ASN A 55 -6.58 -8.37 -5.04
CA ASN A 55 -5.26 -8.99 -5.23
C ASN A 55 -4.73 -9.62 -3.94
N ILE A 56 -4.94 -8.99 -2.78
CA ILE A 56 -4.57 -9.52 -1.47
C ILE A 56 -5.36 -10.80 -1.19
N ASN A 57 -6.67 -10.80 -1.41
CA ASN A 57 -7.50 -11.99 -1.21
C ASN A 57 -7.06 -13.14 -2.11
N GLU A 58 -6.82 -12.89 -3.39
CA GLU A 58 -6.31 -13.91 -4.32
C GLU A 58 -4.93 -14.45 -3.88
N SER A 59 -4.08 -13.61 -3.29
CA SER A 59 -2.80 -14.04 -2.74
C SER A 59 -2.95 -14.88 -1.47
N LEU A 60 -3.88 -14.52 -0.59
CA LEU A 60 -4.21 -15.27 0.62
C LEU A 60 -4.79 -16.64 0.28
N ASP A 61 -5.66 -16.73 -0.71
CA ASP A 61 -6.24 -18.00 -1.16
C ASP A 61 -5.14 -18.97 -1.64
N ARG A 62 -4.14 -18.47 -2.38
CA ARG A 62 -2.97 -19.27 -2.79
C ARG A 62 -2.15 -19.74 -1.59
N ILE A 63 -1.84 -18.85 -0.65
CA ILE A 63 -1.08 -19.20 0.56
C ILE A 63 -1.81 -20.26 1.39
N LEU A 64 -3.15 -20.20 1.46
CA LEU A 64 -3.95 -21.18 2.17
C LEU A 64 -3.91 -22.57 1.51
N LEU A 65 -3.87 -22.62 0.18
CA LEU A 65 -3.66 -23.87 -0.57
C LEU A 65 -2.26 -24.44 -0.29
N ASP A 66 -1.21 -23.63 -0.44
CA ASP A 66 0.17 -24.06 -0.19
C ASP A 66 0.36 -24.57 1.26
N LYS A 67 -0.32 -23.95 2.23
CA LYS A 67 -0.30 -24.39 3.63
C LYS A 67 -0.90 -25.79 3.82
N ALA A 68 -1.92 -26.16 3.06
CA ALA A 68 -2.50 -27.49 3.12
C ALA A 68 -1.49 -28.54 2.65
N ASP A 69 -0.80 -28.27 1.54
CA ASP A 69 0.23 -29.14 0.98
C ASP A 69 1.41 -29.31 1.95
N VAL A 70 1.85 -28.22 2.59
CA VAL A 70 2.90 -28.28 3.62
C VAL A 70 2.50 -29.18 4.79
N ARG A 71 1.25 -29.09 5.27
CA ARG A 71 0.76 -29.94 6.36
C ARG A 71 0.67 -31.42 5.97
N GLU A 72 0.32 -31.70 4.72
CA GLU A 72 0.33 -33.06 4.20
C GLU A 72 1.76 -33.62 4.17
N LEU A 73 2.72 -32.83 3.67
CA LEU A 73 4.14 -33.19 3.67
C LEU A 73 4.69 -33.41 5.10
N GLU A 74 4.34 -32.56 6.06
CA GLU A 74 4.68 -32.73 7.48
C GLU A 74 4.14 -34.06 8.04
N THR A 75 2.91 -34.42 7.67
CA THR A 75 2.27 -35.67 8.10
C THR A 75 2.98 -36.89 7.51
N ILE A 76 3.30 -36.86 6.22
CA ILE A 76 4.05 -37.93 5.53
C ILE A 76 5.44 -38.09 6.17
N LEU A 77 6.12 -36.99 6.45
CA LEU A 77 7.45 -37.00 7.05
C LEU A 77 7.43 -37.59 8.47
N MET A 78 6.41 -37.28 9.27
CA MET A 78 6.21 -37.90 10.59
C MET A 78 5.97 -39.41 10.48
N GLN A 79 5.15 -39.86 9.52
CA GLN A 79 4.90 -41.30 9.30
C GLN A 79 6.17 -42.06 8.87
N ILE A 80 7.01 -41.45 8.03
CA ILE A 80 8.28 -42.07 7.60
C ILE A 80 9.29 -42.09 8.75
N SER A 81 9.37 -41.00 9.52
CA SER A 81 10.31 -40.90 10.65
C SER A 81 9.93 -41.86 11.78
N GLY A 82 8.65 -42.02 12.10
CA GLY A 82 8.17 -42.96 13.11
C GLY A 82 8.38 -44.43 12.74
N LYS A 83 8.35 -44.77 11.44
CA LYS A 83 8.63 -46.15 10.97
C LYS A 83 10.09 -46.58 11.09
N LYS A 84 11.04 -45.65 11.24
CA LYS A 84 12.48 -45.97 11.38
C LYS A 84 12.89 -46.37 12.80
N GLU A 85 12.04 -46.17 13.81
CA GLU A 85 12.34 -46.53 15.21
C GLU A 85 11.83 -47.92 15.60
N GLU A 86 11.10 -48.62 14.72
CA GLU A 86 10.52 -49.95 14.95
C GLU A 86 11.25 -51.12 14.23
N GLU A 87 12.36 -50.85 13.54
CA GLU A 87 13.30 -51.85 12.97
C GLU A 87 14.62 -51.92 13.75
#